data_AF-A0A2D4NK99-F1
#
_entry.id   AF-A0A2D4NK99-F1
#
_cell.length_a   1.000
_cell.length_b   1.000
_cell.length_c   1.000
_cell.angle_alpha   90.00
_cell.angle_beta   90.00
_cell.angle_gamma   90.00
#
_symmetry.space_group_name_H-M   'P 1'
#
loop_
_entity.id
_entity.type
_entity.pdbx_description
1 polymer ?
#
loop_
_entity_poly.entity_id
_entity_poly.type
_entity_poly.pdbx_seq_one_letter_code
_entity_poly.pdbx_strand_id
1 'polypeptide(L)'
;MNMPSLQADPIALSESLDLFLGPNIYTFVELQHILGYLFSTEERVQIRKAAMAYWDKSQTGVNNPPSADLKFPLTDPEWDNNNPEHRGHMKDHKRIILQGVKHCSPSSKEFS
;
A
#
# COMPACT_ATOMS: atom_id res chain seq x y z
N MET A 1 20.10 2.75 1.05
CA MET A 1 19.65 1.52 0.36
C MET A 1 19.28 1.91 -1.06
N ASN A 2 19.64 1.09 -2.05
CA ASN A 2 19.18 1.28 -3.43
C ASN A 2 17.88 0.48 -3.60
N MET A 3 16.74 1.14 -3.77
CA MET A 3 15.46 0.48 -4.02
C MET A 3 15.27 0.30 -5.53
N PRO A 4 14.90 -0.88 -6.03
CA PRO A 4 14.59 -1.05 -7.45
C PRO A 4 13.33 -0.23 -7.80
N SER A 5 13.21 0.22 -9.04
CA SER A 5 11.98 0.89 -9.48
C SER A 5 10.79 -0.09 -9.49
N LEU A 6 9.58 0.41 -9.30
CA LEU A 6 8.34 -0.39 -9.30
C LEU A 6 8.18 -1.24 -10.57
N GLN A 7 8.67 -0.74 -11.71
CA GLN A 7 8.61 -1.43 -13.01
C GLN A 7 9.67 -2.53 -13.18
N ALA A 8 10.79 -2.44 -12.47
CA ALA A 8 11.92 -3.36 -12.64
C ALA A 8 11.72 -4.62 -11.80
N ASP A 9 11.42 -4.44 -10.50
CA ASP A 9 11.20 -5.54 -9.58
C ASP A 9 10.27 -5.10 -8.44
N PRO A 10 8.95 -5.19 -8.61
CA PRO A 10 7.98 -4.80 -7.60
C PRO A 10 8.07 -5.66 -6.32
N ILE A 11 8.57 -6.90 -6.42
CA ILE A 11 8.72 -7.80 -5.28
C ILE A 11 9.89 -7.34 -4.41
N ALA A 12 11.08 -7.19 -5.00
CA ALA A 12 12.25 -6.71 -4.28
C ALA A 12 12.05 -5.27 -3.74
N LEU A 13 11.28 -4.44 -4.46
CA LEU A 13 10.88 -3.12 -3.96
C LEU A 13 10.01 -3.24 -2.71
N SER A 14 8.98 -4.11 -2.72
CA SER A 14 8.14 -4.33 -1.54
C SER A 14 8.94 -4.81 -0.34
N GLU A 15 9.92 -5.70 -0.53
CA GLU A 15 10.78 -6.20 0.55
C GLU A 15 11.69 -5.09 1.10
N SER A 16 12.30 -4.30 0.21
CA SER A 16 13.12 -3.15 0.59
C SER A 16 12.32 -2.09 1.33
N LEU A 17 11.08 -1.82 0.88
CA LEU A 17 10.17 -0.88 1.51
C LEU A 17 9.72 -1.37 2.89
N ASP A 18 9.40 -2.66 3.05
CA ASP A 18 9.04 -3.20 4.36
C ASP A 18 10.20 -3.12 5.35
N LEU A 19 11.43 -3.41 4.89
CA LEU A 19 12.63 -3.26 5.71
C LEU A 19 12.88 -1.80 6.12
N PHE A 20 12.65 -0.85 5.21
CA PHE A 20 12.77 0.59 5.48
C PHE A 20 11.74 1.08 6.51
N LEU A 21 10.47 0.69 6.35
CA LEU A 21 9.40 1.06 7.27
C LEU A 21 9.54 0.36 8.62
N GLY A 22 10.10 -0.85 8.64
CA GLY A 22 10.32 -1.63 9.84
C GLY A 22 9.03 -1.91 10.63
N PRO A 23 9.12 -2.24 11.92
CA PRO A 23 7.95 -2.58 12.74
C PRO A 23 7.14 -1.36 13.22
N ASN A 24 7.47 -0.15 12.74
CA ASN A 24 6.87 1.09 13.21
C ASN A 24 5.41 1.24 12.76
N ILE A 25 4.64 1.98 13.54
CA ILE A 25 3.31 2.44 13.16
C ILE A 25 3.46 3.86 12.62
N TYR A 26 2.88 4.07 11.45
CA TYR A 26 2.86 5.37 10.78
C TYR A 26 1.42 5.84 10.71
N THR A 27 1.21 7.12 11.00
CA THR A 27 -0.07 7.78 10.73
C THR A 27 -0.37 7.78 9.23
N PHE A 28 -1.63 8.02 8.87
CA PHE A 28 -2.03 8.19 7.48
C PHE A 28 -1.16 9.25 6.78
N VAL A 29 -1.01 10.42 7.41
CA VAL A 29 -0.24 11.55 6.87
C VAL A 29 1.24 11.20 6.68
N GLU A 30 1.88 10.52 7.63
CA GLU A 30 3.28 10.09 7.48
C GLU A 30 3.46 9.10 6.32
N LEU A 31 2.58 8.09 6.22
CA LEU A 31 2.61 7.14 5.13
C LEU A 31 2.41 7.82 3.78
N GLN A 32 1.50 8.78 3.67
CA GLN A 32 1.30 9.53 2.42
C GLN A 32 2.51 10.38 2.04
N HIS A 33 3.20 11.00 3.00
CA HIS A 33 4.45 11.72 2.73
C HIS A 33 5.56 10.79 2.26
N ILE A 34 5.74 9.63 2.90
CA ILE A 34 6.72 8.62 2.50
C ILE A 34 6.41 8.15 1.07
N LEU A 35 5.16 7.83 0.77
CA LEU A 35 4.76 7.42 -0.57
C LEU A 35 4.96 8.52 -1.60
N GLY A 36 4.62 9.77 -1.27
CA GLY A 36 4.82 10.91 -2.16
C GLY A 36 6.29 11.24 -2.44
N TYR A 37 7.18 10.89 -1.51
CA TYR A 37 8.62 11.01 -1.71
C TYR A 37 9.20 9.88 -2.57
N LEU A 38 8.70 8.66 -2.40
CA LEU A 38 9.25 7.46 -3.04
C LEU A 38 8.67 7.17 -4.43
N PHE A 39 7.44 7.58 -4.70
CA PHE A 39 6.69 7.17 -5.88
C PHE A 39 6.09 8.35 -6.62
N SER A 40 6.04 8.25 -7.94
CA SER A 40 5.29 9.20 -8.76
C SER A 40 3.78 9.13 -8.48
N THR A 41 3.02 10.11 -8.95
CA THR A 41 1.55 10.07 -8.86
C THR A 41 0.98 8.87 -9.61
N GLU A 42 1.51 8.55 -10.79
CA GLU A 42 1.11 7.39 -11.60
C GLU A 42 1.39 6.07 -10.88
N GLU A 43 2.58 5.92 -10.29
CA GLU A 43 2.94 4.74 -9.51
C GLU A 43 2.03 4.57 -8.29
N ARG A 44 1.70 5.65 -7.58
CA ARG A 44 0.75 5.59 -6.45
C ARG A 44 -0.64 5.14 -6.89
N VAL A 45 -1.11 5.56 -8.07
CA VAL A 45 -2.37 5.09 -8.65
C VAL A 45 -2.31 3.59 -8.98
N GLN A 46 -1.19 3.12 -9.54
CA GLN A 46 -0.98 1.70 -9.83
C GLN A 46 -0.94 0.84 -8.55
N ILE A 47 -0.16 1.27 -7.54
CA ILE A 47 -0.07 0.63 -6.23
C ILE A 47 -1.45 0.51 -5.59
N ARG A 48 -2.25 1.59 -5.62
CA ARG A 48 -3.63 1.56 -5.09
C ARG A 48 -4.48 0.52 -5.80
N LYS A 49 -4.50 0.51 -7.14
CA LYS A 49 -5.28 -0.46 -7.93
C LYS A 49 -4.89 -1.89 -7.59
N ALA A 50 -3.58 -2.17 -7.52
CA ALA A 50 -3.07 -3.49 -7.16
C ALA A 50 -3.42 -3.89 -5.71
N ALA A 51 -3.33 -2.96 -4.77
CA ALA A 51 -3.68 -3.18 -3.36
C ALA A 51 -5.17 -3.53 -3.20
N MET A 52 -6.05 -2.81 -3.90
CA MET A 52 -7.49 -3.05 -3.88
C MET A 52 -7.82 -4.42 -4.49
N ALA A 53 -7.26 -4.74 -5.66
CA ALA A 53 -7.45 -6.05 -6.30
C ALA A 53 -6.94 -7.21 -5.41
N TYR A 54 -5.80 -7.02 -4.73
CA TYR A 54 -5.30 -7.99 -3.76
C TYR A 54 -6.27 -8.18 -2.59
N TRP A 55 -6.79 -7.07 -2.03
CA TRP A 55 -7.75 -7.12 -0.94
C TRP A 55 -9.00 -7.89 -1.34
N ASP A 56 -9.65 -7.51 -2.42
CA ASP A 56 -10.89 -8.15 -2.88
C ASP A 56 -10.69 -9.66 -3.08
N LYS A 57 -9.57 -10.04 -3.71
CA LYS A 57 -9.21 -11.46 -3.86
C LYS A 57 -9.02 -12.16 -2.51
N SER A 58 -8.36 -11.51 -1.55
CA SER A 58 -8.15 -12.04 -0.19
C SER A 58 -9.44 -12.21 0.62
N GLN A 59 -10.51 -11.49 0.25
CA GLN A 59 -11.81 -11.55 0.91
C GLN A 59 -12.79 -12.55 0.29
N THR A 60 -12.35 -13.34 -0.71
CA THR A 60 -13.17 -14.38 -1.33
C THR A 60 -13.69 -15.36 -0.28
N GLY A 61 -15.01 -15.54 -0.18
CA GLY A 61 -15.65 -16.44 0.79
C GLY A 61 -15.88 -15.85 2.19
N VAL A 62 -15.50 -14.60 2.42
CA VAL A 62 -15.85 -13.86 3.65
C VAL A 62 -17.27 -13.29 3.50
N ASN A 63 -18.11 -13.46 4.51
CA ASN A 63 -19.43 -12.82 4.54
C ASN A 63 -19.28 -11.34 4.91
N ASN A 64 -19.81 -10.44 4.07
CA ASN A 64 -19.79 -8.98 4.26
C ASN A 64 -18.38 -8.41 4.58
N PRO A 65 -17.38 -8.62 3.71
CA PRO A 65 -16.04 -8.08 3.96
C PRO A 65 -16.04 -6.55 3.90
N PRO A 66 -15.14 -5.89 4.66
CA PRO A 66 -14.93 -4.46 4.50
C PRO A 66 -14.51 -4.11 3.07
N SER A 67 -14.95 -2.97 2.55
CA SER A 67 -14.49 -2.47 1.25
C SER A 67 -12.98 -2.20 1.25
N ALA A 68 -12.32 -2.44 0.11
CA ALA A 68 -10.92 -2.09 -0.09
C ALA A 68 -10.63 -0.60 0.15
N ASP A 69 -11.60 0.28 -0.15
CA ASP A 69 -11.46 1.72 0.09
C ASP A 69 -11.34 2.07 1.58
N LEU A 70 -11.92 1.26 2.48
CA LEU A 70 -11.75 1.43 3.92
C LEU A 70 -10.34 1.07 4.37
N LYS A 71 -9.71 0.09 3.69
CA LYS A 71 -8.35 -0.35 4.00
C LYS A 71 -7.27 0.54 3.37
N PHE A 72 -7.58 1.13 2.21
CA PHE A 72 -6.75 2.12 1.55
C PHE A 72 -7.58 3.38 1.30
N PRO A 73 -7.77 4.27 2.29
CA PRO A 73 -8.52 5.50 2.08
C PRO A 73 -7.79 6.48 1.13
N LEU A 74 -8.55 7.31 0.42
CA LEU A 74 -8.03 8.39 -0.44
C LEU A 74 -7.79 9.69 0.32
N THR A 75 -8.57 9.91 1.39
CA THR A 75 -8.51 11.09 2.25
C THR A 75 -8.13 10.67 3.66
N ASP A 76 -7.74 11.64 4.49
CA ASP A 76 -7.44 11.37 5.89
C ASP A 76 -8.68 10.78 6.59
N PRO A 77 -8.58 9.55 7.15
CA PRO A 77 -9.67 8.94 7.90
C PRO A 77 -9.73 9.41 9.37
N GLU A 78 -8.88 10.34 9.78
CA GLU A 78 -8.80 10.89 11.15
C GLU A 78 -8.44 9.83 12.21
N TRP A 79 -7.59 8.85 11.84
CA TRP A 79 -7.12 7.83 12.77
C TRP A 79 -6.21 8.43 13.85
N ASP A 80 -6.72 8.50 15.08
CA ASP A 80 -5.95 8.79 16.29
C ASP A 80 -4.96 7.67 16.67
N ASN A 81 -3.68 8.00 16.81
CA ASN A 81 -2.62 7.08 17.23
C ASN A 81 -2.76 6.60 18.69
N ASN A 82 -3.52 7.30 19.53
CA ASN A 82 -3.78 6.85 20.90
C ASN A 82 -4.90 5.81 20.99
N ASN A 83 -5.72 5.68 19.94
CA ASN A 83 -6.80 4.70 19.90
C ASN A 83 -6.28 3.33 19.41
N PRO A 84 -6.40 2.24 20.20
CA PRO A 84 -5.94 0.90 19.82
C PRO A 84 -6.55 0.36 18.52
N GLU A 85 -7.82 0.65 18.25
CA GLU A 85 -8.52 0.23 17.03
C GLU A 85 -7.93 0.94 15.81
N HIS A 86 -7.76 2.25 15.91
CA HIS A 86 -7.16 3.07 14.86
C HIS A 86 -5.71 2.68 14.56
N ARG A 87 -4.93 2.31 15.58
CA ARG A 87 -3.60 1.72 15.38
C ARG A 87 -3.65 0.41 14.60
N GLY A 88 -4.72 -0.37 14.75
CA GLY A 88 -5.01 -1.53 13.90
C GLY A 88 -5.19 -1.13 12.44
N HIS A 89 -5.98 -0.08 12.18
CA HIS A 89 -6.16 0.45 10.84
C HIS A 89 -4.87 0.99 10.21
N MET A 90 -4.03 1.70 10.98
CA MET A 90 -2.72 2.16 10.50
C MET A 90 -1.79 1.01 10.10
N LYS A 91 -1.77 -0.07 10.88
CA LYS A 91 -1.00 -1.29 10.54
C LYS A 91 -1.54 -1.97 9.28
N ASP A 92 -2.85 -2.11 9.18
CA ASP A 92 -3.51 -2.63 7.98
C ASP A 92 -3.22 -1.77 6.75
N HIS A 93 -3.19 -0.45 6.92
CA HIS A 93 -2.89 0.50 5.86
C HIS A 93 -1.45 0.33 5.32
N LYS A 94 -0.46 0.25 6.23
CA LYS A 94 0.91 -0.12 5.84
C LYS A 94 0.91 -1.46 5.08
N ARG A 95 0.22 -2.48 5.60
CA ARG A 95 0.22 -3.83 5.02
C ARG A 95 -0.37 -3.82 3.60
N ILE A 96 -1.49 -3.14 3.38
CA ILE A 96 -2.15 -3.13 2.07
C ILE A 96 -1.33 -2.36 1.03
N ILE A 97 -0.63 -1.29 1.43
CA ILE A 97 0.32 -0.58 0.57
C ILE A 97 1.45 -1.50 0.12
N LEU A 98 2.07 -2.24 1.04
CA LEU A 98 3.11 -3.21 0.71
C LEU A 98 2.60 -4.29 -0.25
N GLN A 99 1.38 -4.79 -0.04
CA GLN A 99 0.77 -5.74 -0.98
C GLN A 99 0.50 -5.11 -2.35
N GLY A 100 0.11 -3.84 -2.40
CA GLY A 100 -0.06 -3.09 -3.65
C GLY A 100 1.23 -2.94 -4.44
N VAL A 101 2.34 -2.61 -3.75
CA VAL A 101 3.67 -2.57 -4.36
C VAL A 101 4.04 -3.94 -4.90
N LYS A 102 3.91 -4.99 -4.07
CA LYS A 102 4.28 -6.37 -4.43
C LYS A 102 3.50 -6.94 -5.62
N HIS A 103 2.22 -6.60 -5.74
CA HIS A 103 1.33 -7.11 -6.79
C HIS A 103 1.12 -6.12 -7.93
N CYS A 104 1.84 -5.00 -7.93
CA CYS A 104 1.85 -4.12 -9.07
C CYS A 104 2.47 -4.89 -10.24
N SER A 105 1.68 -5.11 -11.30
CA SER A 105 2.25 -5.64 -12.54
C SER A 105 3.20 -4.59 -13.11
N PRO A 106 4.37 -4.98 -13.64
CA PRO A 106 5.10 -4.12 -14.55
C PRO A 106 4.11 -3.77 -15.65
N SER A 107 3.86 -2.47 -15.87
CA SER A 107 3.08 -2.08 -17.04
C SER A 107 3.78 -2.72 -18.22
N SER A 108 3.08 -3.55 -19.00
CA SER A 108 3.55 -3.96 -20.30
C SER A 108 4.00 -2.67 -21.00
N LYS A 109 5.31 -2.50 -21.20
CA LYS A 109 5.75 -1.53 -22.18
C LYS A 109 5.19 -2.10 -23.48
N GLU A 110 4.12 -1.50 -23.97
CA GLU A 110 3.69 -1.80 -25.34
C GLU A 110 4.88 -1.50 -26.22
N PHE A 111 5.55 -2.55 -26.68
CA PHE A 111 6.53 -2.45 -27.74
C PHE A 111 5.73 -2.07 -28.98
N SER A 112 5.72 -0.76 -29.28
CA SER A 112 5.34 -0.24 -30.59
C SER A 112 6.50 -0.38 -31.57
#